data_AF-U6B819-F1
#
_entry.id   AF-U6B819-F1
#
_cell.length_a   1.000
_cell.length_b   1.000
_cell.length_c   1.000
_cell.angle_alpha   90.00
_cell.angle_beta   90.00
_cell.angle_gamma   90.00
#
_symmetry.space_group_name_H-M   'P 1'
#
loop_
_entity.id
_entity.type
_entity.pdbx_description
1 polymer ?
#
loop_
_entity_poly.entity_id
_entity_poly.type
_entity_poly.pdbx_seq_one_letter_code
_entity_poly.pdbx_strand_id
1 'polypeptide(L)'
;MTEVVKRDISTAIWLTSKVRMLAERKLRRLNTILCLLMLYYSFASLAVHLFSRFIVSFYQAEIGALFAVISLFLNFMPLSWRPDIIADKYRECYLELERLNSSSEYSKIDLYHEILAKYPNHSDTDYKDFMVEQRFYGRDITDSSGFSIKTSLFIMISYWVRKIIYILMIAVAFGIPITYFLWVCR
;
A
#
# COMPACT_ATOMS: atom_id res chain seq x y z
N MET A 1 22.36 -20.57 -26.12
CA MET A 1 21.34 -21.03 -25.15
C MET A 1 21.52 -20.38 -23.78
N THR A 2 22.75 -20.16 -23.31
CA THR A 2 23.09 -19.44 -22.07
C THR A 2 22.69 -17.96 -22.04
N GLU A 3 22.78 -17.23 -23.16
CA GLU A 3 22.38 -15.81 -23.19
C GLU A 3 20.86 -15.59 -23.07
N VAL A 4 20.06 -16.52 -23.59
CA VAL A 4 18.59 -16.46 -23.49
C VAL A 4 18.16 -16.65 -22.03
N VAL A 5 18.74 -17.65 -21.34
CA VAL A 5 18.50 -17.91 -19.91
C VAL A 5 19.00 -16.76 -19.02
N LYS A 6 20.13 -16.13 -19.37
CA LYS A 6 20.66 -14.96 -18.63
C LYS A 6 19.79 -13.70 -18.82
N ARG A 7 19.23 -13.50 -20.01
CA ARG A 7 18.26 -12.42 -20.28
C ARG A 7 16.94 -12.66 -19.56
N ASP A 8 16.53 -13.91 -19.44
CA ASP A 8 15.34 -14.34 -18.72
C ASP A 8 15.44 -14.05 -17.21
N ILE A 9 16.52 -14.51 -16.56
CA ILE A 9 16.69 -14.28 -15.10
C ILE A 9 16.82 -12.79 -14.75
N SER A 10 17.51 -12.00 -15.58
CA SER A 10 17.66 -10.56 -15.33
C SER A 10 16.33 -9.82 -15.44
N THR A 11 15.47 -10.23 -16.40
CA THR A 11 14.11 -9.72 -16.54
C THR A 11 13.24 -10.11 -15.34
N ALA A 12 13.32 -11.36 -14.88
CA ALA A 12 12.60 -11.85 -13.71
C ALA A 12 13.01 -11.10 -12.42
N ILE A 13 14.33 -10.90 -12.21
CA ILE A 13 14.87 -10.13 -11.09
C ILE A 13 14.36 -8.69 -11.14
N TRP A 14 14.43 -8.04 -12.31
CA TRP A 14 13.95 -6.68 -12.49
C TRP A 14 12.45 -6.57 -12.19
N LEU A 15 11.64 -7.48 -12.73
CA LEU A 15 10.19 -7.50 -12.57
C LEU A 15 9.81 -7.68 -11.10
N THR A 16 10.43 -8.67 -10.44
CA THR A 16 10.19 -8.94 -9.02
C THR A 16 10.58 -7.74 -8.15
N SER A 17 11.72 -7.11 -8.44
CA SER A 17 12.18 -5.90 -7.77
C SER A 17 11.14 -4.77 -7.89
N LYS A 18 10.63 -4.51 -9.10
CA LYS A 18 9.61 -3.47 -9.32
C LYS A 18 8.28 -3.74 -8.64
N VAL A 19 7.82 -4.99 -8.62
CA VAL A 19 6.59 -5.36 -7.92
C VAL A 19 6.75 -5.19 -6.41
N ARG A 20 7.89 -5.59 -5.84
CA ARG A 20 8.19 -5.38 -4.41
C ARG A 20 8.30 -3.89 -4.04
N MET A 21 8.87 -3.05 -4.91
CA MET A 21 8.86 -1.58 -4.74
C MET A 21 7.42 -1.00 -4.74
N LEU A 22 6.51 -1.57 -5.53
CA LEU A 22 5.09 -1.15 -5.51
C LEU A 22 4.41 -1.57 -4.20
N ALA A 23 4.62 -2.81 -3.76
CA ALA A 23 4.09 -3.32 -2.50
C ALA A 23 4.57 -2.51 -1.29
N GLU A 24 5.88 -2.17 -1.25
CA GLU A 24 6.44 -1.28 -0.23
C GLU A 24 5.70 0.07 -0.20
N ARG A 25 5.58 0.75 -1.36
CA ARG A 25 4.91 2.06 -1.45
C ARG A 25 3.47 2.01 -0.94
N LYS A 26 2.74 0.92 -1.24
CA LYS A 26 1.37 0.72 -0.74
C LYS A 26 1.32 0.59 0.78
N LEU A 27 2.21 -0.21 1.37
CA LEU A 27 2.29 -0.39 2.82
C LEU A 27 2.71 0.89 3.54
N ARG A 28 3.69 1.63 3.01
CA ARG A 28 4.08 2.94 3.56
C ARG A 28 2.92 3.93 3.52
N ARG A 29 2.19 4.00 2.41
CA ARG A 29 1.01 4.86 2.29
C ARG A 29 -0.07 4.48 3.29
N LEU A 30 -0.36 3.18 3.44
CA LEU A 30 -1.30 2.69 4.44
C LEU A 30 -0.89 3.12 5.85
N ASN A 31 0.39 2.94 6.20
CA ASN A 31 0.91 3.35 7.50
C ASN A 31 0.73 4.86 7.73
N THR A 32 1.09 5.69 6.75
CA THR A 32 0.90 7.14 6.82
C THR A 32 -0.57 7.50 7.03
N ILE A 33 -1.49 6.87 6.30
CA ILE A 33 -2.94 7.13 6.44
C ILE A 33 -3.45 6.71 7.82
N LEU A 34 -3.02 5.56 8.34
CA LEU A 34 -3.39 5.12 9.69
C LEU A 34 -2.92 6.12 10.74
N CYS A 35 -1.67 6.60 10.66
CA CYS A 35 -1.14 7.63 11.56
C CYS A 35 -1.92 8.95 11.45
N LEU A 36 -2.25 9.39 10.22
CA LEU A 36 -3.04 10.60 10.00
C LEU A 36 -4.46 10.46 10.56
N LEU A 37 -5.13 9.33 10.34
CA LEU A 37 -6.46 9.06 10.89
C LEU A 37 -6.43 9.04 12.41
N MET A 38 -5.43 8.39 13.01
CA MET A 38 -5.23 8.35 14.46
C MET A 38 -5.10 9.76 15.06
N LEU A 39 -4.25 10.61 14.47
CA LEU A 39 -4.11 12.00 14.87
C LEU A 39 -5.42 12.77 14.69
N TYR A 40 -6.07 12.58 13.54
CA TYR A 40 -7.30 13.27 13.16
C TYR A 40 -8.45 12.97 14.12
N TYR A 41 -8.69 11.69 14.45
CA TYR A 41 -9.73 11.28 15.39
C TYR A 41 -9.42 11.66 16.83
N SER A 42 -8.14 11.66 17.23
CA SER A 42 -7.72 12.17 18.54
C SER A 42 -8.01 13.66 18.68
N PHE A 43 -7.68 14.45 17.65
CA PHE A 43 -7.97 15.88 17.62
C PHE A 43 -9.47 16.16 17.59
N ALA A 44 -10.23 15.41 16.78
CA ALA A 44 -11.68 15.52 16.73
C ALA A 44 -12.34 15.26 18.10
N SER A 45 -11.95 14.17 18.77
CA SER A 45 -12.42 13.87 20.13
C SER A 45 -12.07 14.99 21.12
N LEU A 46 -10.83 15.47 21.11
CA LEU A 46 -10.41 16.58 21.96
C LEU A 46 -11.21 17.86 21.69
N ALA A 47 -11.43 18.21 20.41
CA ALA A 47 -12.23 19.37 20.04
C ALA A 47 -13.68 19.24 20.54
N VAL A 48 -14.29 18.05 20.43
CA VAL A 48 -15.61 17.79 21.01
C VAL A 48 -15.61 18.06 22.51
N HIS A 49 -14.60 17.61 23.26
CA HIS A 49 -14.56 17.82 24.70
C HIS A 49 -14.27 19.28 25.09
N LEU A 50 -13.34 19.96 24.40
CA LEU A 50 -12.97 21.35 24.70
C LEU A 50 -14.10 22.34 24.41
N PHE A 51 -14.82 22.14 23.30
CA PHE A 51 -15.91 23.03 22.90
C PHE A 51 -17.28 22.59 23.43
N SER A 52 -17.32 21.69 24.41
CA SER A 52 -18.56 21.19 25.04
C SER A 52 -19.45 22.23 25.68
N ARG A 53 -18.89 23.38 26.06
CA ARG A 53 -19.70 24.49 26.57
C ARG A 53 -20.38 25.30 25.47
N PHE A 54 -19.87 25.25 24.24
CA PHE A 54 -20.37 26.04 23.11
C PHE A 54 -21.25 25.23 22.17
N ILE A 55 -21.18 23.91 22.25
CA ILE A 55 -21.94 22.97 21.44
C ILE A 55 -23.16 22.52 22.24
N VAL A 56 -24.35 23.00 21.88
CA VAL A 56 -25.61 22.55 22.49
C VAL A 56 -26.13 21.37 21.67
N SER A 57 -25.56 20.19 21.90
CA SER A 57 -25.98 18.94 21.24
C SER A 57 -26.29 17.86 22.27
N PHE A 58 -27.42 17.16 22.07
CA PHE A 58 -27.91 16.12 22.99
C PHE A 58 -26.99 14.89 23.12
N TYR A 59 -26.05 14.69 22.17
CA TYR A 59 -25.19 13.49 22.11
C TYR A 59 -23.69 13.79 22.08
N GLN A 60 -23.29 14.94 22.61
CA GLN A 60 -21.91 15.39 22.49
C GLN A 60 -20.90 14.45 23.19
N ALA A 61 -21.24 14.00 24.40
CA ALA A 61 -20.36 13.15 25.18
C ALA A 61 -20.17 11.78 24.52
N GLU A 62 -21.25 11.21 23.99
CA GLU A 62 -21.29 9.94 23.28
C GLU A 62 -20.47 10.00 21.99
N ILE A 63 -20.58 11.10 21.23
CA ILE A 63 -19.82 11.28 19.99
C ILE A 63 -18.34 11.51 20.27
N GLY A 64 -18.01 12.30 21.31
CA GLY A 64 -16.62 12.47 21.76
C GLY A 64 -15.99 11.14 22.18
N ALA A 65 -16.75 10.31 22.91
CA ALA A 65 -16.34 8.96 23.30
C ALA A 65 -16.19 8.04 22.08
N LEU A 66 -17.09 8.10 21.11
CA LEU A 66 -16.98 7.33 19.86
C LEU A 66 -15.68 7.67 19.11
N PHE A 67 -15.34 8.94 18.96
CA PHE A 67 -14.09 9.35 18.33
C PHE A 67 -12.86 8.87 19.13
N ALA A 68 -12.93 8.89 20.45
CA ALA A 68 -11.86 8.35 21.30
C ALA A 68 -11.69 6.83 21.11
N VAL A 69 -12.78 6.07 21.04
CA VAL A 69 -12.75 4.62 20.80
C VAL A 69 -12.18 4.31 19.41
N ILE A 70 -12.57 5.05 18.37
CA ILE A 70 -12.01 4.90 17.03
C ILE A 70 -10.51 5.21 17.04
N SER A 71 -10.09 6.30 17.67
CA SER A 71 -8.67 6.64 17.80
C SER A 71 -7.90 5.54 18.53
N LEU A 72 -8.44 4.99 19.62
CA LEU A 72 -7.84 3.89 20.35
C LEU A 72 -7.67 2.65 19.44
N PHE A 73 -8.70 2.28 18.68
CA PHE A 73 -8.62 1.18 17.74
C PHE A 73 -7.56 1.41 16.64
N LEU A 74 -7.48 2.63 16.12
CA LEU A 74 -6.46 3.00 15.13
C LEU A 74 -5.04 2.93 15.70
N ASN A 75 -4.83 3.22 16.99
CA ASN A 75 -3.53 3.04 17.65
C ASN A 75 -3.09 1.57 17.68
N PHE A 76 -4.03 0.62 17.80
CA PHE A 76 -3.70 -0.82 17.83
C PHE A 76 -3.32 -1.39 16.46
N MET A 77 -3.79 -0.79 15.37
CA MET A 77 -3.60 -1.32 14.01
C MET A 77 -2.11 -1.36 13.58
N PRO A 78 -1.34 -0.27 13.64
CA PRO A 78 0.09 -0.30 13.33
C PRO A 78 0.87 -1.25 14.23
N LEU A 79 0.50 -1.34 15.51
CA LEU A 79 1.16 -2.22 16.47
C LEU A 79 0.99 -3.70 16.13
N SER A 80 -0.21 -4.08 15.67
CA SER A 80 -0.57 -5.46 15.36
C SER A 80 -0.07 -5.90 14.00
N TRP A 81 -0.28 -5.08 12.96
CA TRP A 81 0.05 -5.45 11.58
C TRP A 81 1.49 -5.10 11.17
N ARG A 82 2.11 -4.13 11.85
CA ARG A 82 3.48 -3.65 11.59
C ARG A 82 3.79 -3.45 10.09
N PRO A 83 2.97 -2.65 9.39
CA PRO A 83 3.12 -2.44 7.95
C PRO A 83 4.46 -1.79 7.57
N ASP A 84 5.05 -1.04 8.51
CA ASP A 84 6.38 -0.47 8.44
C ASP A 84 7.47 -1.54 8.34
N ILE A 85 7.46 -2.55 9.22
CA ILE A 85 8.44 -3.64 9.21
C ILE A 85 8.33 -4.45 7.92
N ILE A 86 7.11 -4.73 7.46
CA ILE A 86 6.90 -5.47 6.21
C ILE A 86 7.39 -4.64 5.01
N ALA A 87 7.13 -3.33 5.00
CA ALA A 87 7.65 -2.44 3.97
C ALA A 87 9.19 -2.43 3.95
N ASP A 88 9.83 -2.39 5.12
CA ASP A 88 11.29 -2.43 5.21
C ASP A 88 11.88 -3.76 4.71
N LYS A 89 11.21 -4.89 4.97
CA LYS A 89 11.59 -6.18 4.38
C LYS A 89 11.47 -6.19 2.85
N TYR A 90 10.44 -5.59 2.28
CA TYR A 90 10.35 -5.44 0.82
C TYR A 90 11.46 -4.56 0.28
N ARG A 91 11.81 -3.50 1.01
CA ARG A 91 12.92 -2.60 0.67
C ARG A 91 14.26 -3.30 0.64
N GLU A 92 14.60 -4.02 1.70
CA GLU A 92 15.82 -4.82 1.76
C GLU A 92 15.87 -5.82 0.60
N CYS A 93 14.76 -6.49 0.32
CA CYS A 93 14.72 -7.46 -0.77
C CYS A 93 14.99 -6.85 -2.13
N TYR A 94 14.28 -5.79 -2.54
CA TYR A 94 14.48 -5.26 -3.88
C TYR A 94 15.87 -4.62 -4.05
N LEU A 95 16.49 -4.14 -2.96
CA LEU A 95 17.87 -3.65 -2.96
C LEU A 95 18.88 -4.80 -3.12
N GLU A 96 18.67 -5.94 -2.46
CA GLU A 96 19.47 -7.15 -2.69
C GLU A 96 19.31 -7.66 -4.13
N LEU A 97 18.07 -7.69 -4.65
CA LEU A 97 17.80 -8.05 -6.04
C LEU A 97 18.48 -7.09 -7.04
N GLU A 98 18.51 -5.80 -6.75
CA GLU A 98 19.17 -4.80 -7.60
C GLU A 98 20.70 -4.97 -7.60
N ARG A 99 21.29 -5.28 -6.44
CA ARG A 99 22.72 -5.65 -6.33
C ARG A 99 23.04 -6.94 -7.08
N LEU A 100 22.18 -7.95 -6.98
CA LEU A 100 22.33 -9.19 -7.74
C LEU A 100 22.23 -8.92 -9.25
N ASN A 101 21.32 -8.05 -9.67
CA ASN A 101 21.16 -7.70 -11.06
C ASN A 101 22.40 -6.99 -11.63
N SER A 102 23.03 -6.10 -10.85
CA SER A 102 24.25 -5.39 -11.26
C SER A 102 25.53 -6.22 -11.16
N SER A 103 25.53 -7.31 -10.37
CA SER A 103 26.68 -8.24 -10.29
C SER A 103 26.95 -8.95 -11.63
N SER A 104 28.21 -9.34 -11.85
CA SER A 104 28.62 -10.17 -13.01
C SER A 104 28.64 -11.67 -12.69
N GLU A 105 28.12 -12.06 -11.52
CA GLU A 105 28.19 -13.44 -11.01
C GLU A 105 27.52 -14.45 -11.95
N TYR A 106 28.15 -15.62 -12.08
CA TYR A 106 27.69 -16.69 -12.97
C TYR A 106 26.48 -17.46 -12.41
N SER A 107 26.22 -17.39 -11.09
CA SER A 107 25.15 -18.13 -10.38
C SER A 107 23.99 -17.24 -9.93
N LYS A 108 23.52 -16.31 -10.76
CA LYS A 108 22.40 -15.41 -10.40
C LYS A 108 21.10 -16.15 -10.05
N ILE A 109 20.90 -17.35 -10.59
CA ILE A 109 19.67 -18.12 -10.40
C ILE A 109 19.57 -18.62 -8.95
N ASP A 110 20.64 -19.22 -8.42
CA ASP A 110 20.65 -19.77 -7.06
C ASP A 110 20.50 -18.66 -6.03
N LEU A 111 21.25 -17.57 -6.19
CA LEU A 111 21.17 -16.39 -5.34
C LEU A 111 19.80 -15.71 -5.42
N TYR A 112 19.17 -15.69 -6.60
CA TYR A 112 17.82 -15.16 -6.74
C TYR A 112 16.83 -15.97 -5.88
N HIS A 113 16.86 -17.29 -5.96
CA HIS A 113 15.99 -18.14 -5.16
C HIS A 113 16.27 -18.05 -3.65
N GLU A 114 17.54 -17.92 -3.26
CA GLU A 114 17.94 -17.69 -1.87
C GLU A 114 17.35 -16.38 -1.33
N ILE A 115 17.48 -15.28 -2.09
CA ILE A 115 16.88 -13.99 -1.74
C ILE A 115 15.36 -14.14 -1.62
N LEU A 116 14.70 -14.81 -2.57
CA LEU A 116 13.24 -14.98 -2.51
C LEU A 116 12.79 -15.78 -1.28
N ALA A 117 13.55 -16.78 -0.85
CA ALA A 117 13.23 -17.60 0.32
C ALA A 117 13.36 -16.81 1.64
N LYS A 118 14.23 -15.80 1.69
CA LYS A 118 14.50 -14.98 2.89
C LYS A 118 13.39 -13.96 3.20
N TYR A 119 12.71 -13.45 2.17
CA TYR A 119 11.79 -12.31 2.30
C TYR A 119 10.32 -12.69 2.08
N PRO A 120 9.37 -11.94 2.67
CA PRO A 120 7.95 -12.22 2.48
C PRO A 120 7.53 -12.15 1.01
N ASN A 121 6.53 -12.95 0.64
CA ASN A 121 5.94 -12.94 -0.69
C ASN A 121 5.03 -11.73 -0.87
N HIS A 122 5.11 -11.08 -2.03
CA HIS A 122 4.13 -10.07 -2.45
C HIS A 122 2.81 -10.74 -2.85
N SER A 123 1.73 -9.96 -2.90
CA SER A 123 0.45 -10.49 -3.36
C SER A 123 0.41 -10.62 -4.89
N ASP A 124 -0.39 -11.55 -5.41
CA ASP A 124 -0.66 -11.64 -6.86
C ASP A 124 -1.32 -10.37 -7.40
N THR A 125 -2.05 -9.65 -6.54
CA THR A 125 -2.64 -8.36 -6.89
C THR A 125 -1.60 -7.28 -7.11
N ASP A 126 -0.44 -7.33 -6.45
CA ASP A 126 0.64 -6.35 -6.68
C ASP A 126 1.23 -6.50 -8.07
N TYR A 127 1.38 -7.73 -8.54
CA TYR A 127 1.81 -8.00 -9.92
C TYR A 127 0.80 -7.43 -10.93
N LYS A 128 -0.49 -7.74 -10.75
CA LYS A 128 -1.57 -7.25 -11.63
C LYS A 128 -1.64 -5.72 -11.64
N ASP A 129 -1.50 -5.08 -10.49
CA ASP A 129 -1.51 -3.62 -10.36
C ASP A 129 -0.30 -3.00 -11.06
N PHE A 130 0.88 -3.61 -10.91
CA PHE A 130 2.09 -3.16 -11.61
C PHE A 130 1.92 -3.24 -13.14
N MET A 131 1.38 -4.33 -13.66
CA MET A 131 1.10 -4.47 -15.11
C MET A 131 0.19 -3.36 -15.64
N VAL A 132 -0.89 -3.06 -14.90
CA VAL A 132 -1.84 -2.00 -15.29
C VAL A 132 -1.20 -0.62 -15.20
N GLU A 133 -0.41 -0.34 -14.15
CA GLU A 133 0.31 0.93 -14.01
C GLU A 133 1.30 1.14 -15.16
N GLN A 134 2.12 0.15 -15.51
CA GLN A 134 3.07 0.28 -16.63
C GLN A 134 2.37 0.54 -17.96
N ARG A 135 1.27 -0.18 -18.25
CA ARG A 135 0.46 0.06 -19.45
C ARG A 135 -0.10 1.48 -19.49
N PHE A 136 -0.54 2.02 -18.36
CA PHE A 136 -1.03 3.40 -18.27
C PHE A 136 0.08 4.43 -18.52
N TYR A 137 1.32 4.12 -18.14
CA TYR A 137 2.50 4.93 -18.46
C TYR A 137 3.04 4.71 -19.89
N GLY A 138 2.31 3.99 -20.76
CA GLY A 138 2.72 3.72 -22.14
C GLY A 138 3.93 2.78 -22.25
N ARG A 139 4.23 2.01 -21.20
CA ARG A 139 5.32 1.02 -21.20
C ARG A 139 4.72 -0.37 -21.41
N ASP A 140 5.00 -0.96 -22.56
CA ASP A 140 4.65 -2.34 -22.82
C ASP A 140 5.65 -3.25 -22.10
N ILE A 141 5.12 -4.16 -21.28
CA ILE A 141 5.92 -5.19 -20.65
C ILE A 141 5.94 -6.40 -21.58
N THR A 142 7.13 -6.75 -22.04
CA THR A 142 7.37 -7.97 -22.80
C THR A 142 7.76 -9.09 -21.86
N ASP A 143 7.23 -10.28 -22.13
CA ASP A 143 7.69 -11.51 -21.52
C ASP A 143 9.13 -11.84 -21.96
N SER A 144 9.78 -12.82 -21.32
CA SER A 144 11.12 -13.30 -21.70
C SER A 144 11.20 -13.82 -23.14
N SER A 145 10.05 -14.22 -23.69
CA SER A 145 9.87 -14.62 -25.08
C SER A 145 9.64 -13.45 -26.05
N GLY A 146 9.63 -12.20 -25.57
CA GLY A 146 9.42 -10.99 -26.37
C GLY A 146 7.96 -10.67 -26.71
N PHE A 147 7.01 -11.48 -26.27
CA PHE A 147 5.57 -11.22 -26.48
C PHE A 147 5.05 -10.20 -25.47
N SER A 148 4.21 -9.26 -25.93
CA SER A 148 3.55 -8.30 -25.05
C SER A 148 2.50 -9.00 -24.18
N ILE A 149 2.62 -8.84 -22.86
CA ILE A 149 1.67 -9.42 -21.91
C ILE A 149 0.36 -8.62 -22.02
N LYS A 150 -0.62 -9.18 -22.73
CA LYS A 150 -1.94 -8.56 -22.88
C LYS A 150 -2.66 -8.54 -21.53
N THR A 151 -2.82 -7.35 -20.95
CA THR A 151 -3.68 -7.16 -19.77
C THR A 151 -5.14 -7.31 -20.19
N SER A 152 -5.82 -8.30 -19.59
CA SER A 152 -7.26 -8.50 -19.76
C SER A 152 -8.04 -7.30 -19.23
N LEU A 153 -9.16 -6.94 -19.89
CA LEU A 153 -10.08 -5.89 -19.44
C LEU A 153 -10.54 -6.12 -18.00
N PHE A 154 -10.73 -7.37 -17.61
CA PHE A 154 -11.09 -7.73 -16.24
C PHE A 154 -10.05 -7.27 -15.21
N ILE A 155 -8.76 -7.41 -15.53
CA ILE A 155 -7.66 -6.97 -14.65
C ILE A 155 -7.71 -5.44 -14.50
N MET A 156 -7.90 -4.72 -15.60
CA MET A 156 -8.01 -3.25 -15.60
C MET A 156 -9.20 -2.76 -14.77
N ILE A 157 -10.39 -3.33 -14.99
CA ILE A 157 -11.60 -2.97 -14.22
C ILE A 157 -11.37 -3.25 -12.74
N SER A 158 -10.85 -4.43 -12.39
CA SER A 158 -10.60 -4.80 -11.00
C SER A 158 -9.62 -3.83 -10.31
N TYR A 159 -8.60 -3.35 -11.04
CA TYR A 159 -7.64 -2.37 -10.54
C TYR A 159 -8.32 -1.03 -10.21
N TRP A 160 -9.16 -0.53 -11.12
CA TRP A 160 -9.88 0.73 -10.90
C TRP A 160 -10.89 0.62 -9.75
N VAL A 161 -11.63 -0.49 -9.68
CA VAL A 161 -12.57 -0.76 -8.58
C VAL A 161 -11.83 -0.74 -7.23
N ARG A 162 -10.68 -1.42 -7.11
CA ARG A 162 -9.87 -1.38 -5.88
C ARG A 162 -9.40 0.03 -5.53
N LYS A 163 -8.92 0.82 -6.51
CA LYS A 163 -8.49 2.21 -6.27
C LYS A 163 -9.65 3.11 -5.85
N ILE A 164 -10.82 2.99 -6.49
CA ILE A 164 -12.01 3.77 -6.15
C ILE A 164 -12.50 3.42 -4.75
N ILE A 165 -12.63 2.13 -4.43
CA ILE A 165 -13.02 1.68 -3.09
C ILE A 165 -12.04 2.20 -2.04
N TYR A 166 -10.75 2.11 -2.28
CA TYR A 166 -9.73 2.61 -1.37
C TYR A 166 -9.86 4.12 -1.11
N ILE A 167 -10.04 4.92 -2.16
CA ILE A 167 -10.25 6.38 -2.04
C ILE A 167 -11.56 6.68 -1.31
N LEU A 168 -12.63 5.95 -1.62
CA LEU A 168 -13.94 6.09 -0.96
C LEU A 168 -13.84 5.80 0.54
N MET A 169 -13.14 4.73 0.93
CA MET A 169 -12.91 4.39 2.35
C MET A 169 -12.18 5.51 3.08
N ILE A 170 -11.16 6.12 2.46
CA ILE A 170 -10.45 7.27 3.03
C ILE A 170 -11.39 8.48 3.14
N ALA A 171 -12.13 8.79 2.07
CA ALA A 171 -13.06 9.92 2.06
C ALA A 171 -14.14 9.80 3.14
N VAL A 172 -14.71 8.60 3.32
CA VAL A 172 -15.67 8.32 4.39
C VAL A 172 -15.01 8.46 5.76
N ALA A 173 -13.83 7.86 5.95
CA ALA A 173 -13.13 7.91 7.25
C ALA A 173 -12.79 9.34 7.69
N PHE A 174 -12.38 10.23 6.77
CA PHE A 174 -12.15 11.65 7.07
C PHE A 174 -13.44 12.48 7.07
N GLY A 175 -14.47 12.07 6.33
CA GLY A 175 -15.74 12.79 6.24
C GLY A 175 -16.56 12.75 7.54
N ILE A 176 -16.46 11.67 8.33
CA ILE A 176 -17.27 11.49 9.55
C ILE A 176 -17.15 12.68 10.52
N PRO A 177 -15.96 13.07 11.02
CA PRO A 177 -15.89 14.22 11.93
C PRO A 177 -16.26 15.55 11.26
N ILE A 178 -15.94 15.74 9.97
CA ILE A 178 -16.33 16.95 9.23
C ILE A 178 -17.85 17.10 9.22
N THR A 179 -18.57 16.05 8.84
CA THR A 179 -20.05 16.07 8.78
C THR A 179 -20.66 16.34 10.15
N TYR A 180 -20.08 15.79 11.22
CA TYR A 180 -20.49 16.08 12.58
C TYR A 180 -20.30 17.57 12.93
N PHE A 181 -19.12 18.15 12.69
CA PHE A 181 -18.87 19.55 12.99
C PHE A 181 -19.73 20.50 12.14
N LEU A 182 -19.97 20.18 10.87
CA LEU A 182 -20.88 20.95 10.01
C LEU A 182 -22.33 20.90 10.51
N TRP A 183 -22.77 19.75 11.02
CA TRP A 183 -24.11 19.60 11.59
C TRP A 183 -24.27 20.38 12.89
N VAL A 184 -23.26 20.35 13.77
CA VAL A 184 -23.29 21.05 15.06
C VAL A 184 -23.16 22.57 14.92
N CYS A 185 -22.40 23.06 13.95
CA CYS A 185 -22.22 24.50 13.73
C CYS A 185 -23.39 25.19 13.03
N ARG A 186 -24.43 24.44 12.64
CA ARG A 186 -25.62 24.97 11.98
C ARG A 186 -26.72 25.26 13.00
#